data_AF-A0AAU5WE55-F1
#
_entry.id   AF-A0AAU5WE55-F1
#
_cell.length_a   1.000
_cell.length_b   1.000
_cell.length_c   1.000
_cell.angle_alpha   90.00
_cell.angle_beta   90.00
_cell.angle_gamma   90.00
#
_symmetry.space_group_name_H-M   'P 1'
#
loop_
_entity.id
_entity.type
_entity.pdbx_description
1 polymer ?
#
loop_
_entity_poly.entity_id
_entity_poly.type
_entity_poly.pdbx_seq_one_letter_code
_entity_poly.pdbx_strand_id
1 'polypeptide(L)'
;MPKSHGRKQYRSSRPRGRSGDPRKQPAAHLTARCERIFARISGIAGPGTAAEEQSVPRLLPSVLELTAAQRGEPFDDCLAACETLRHAYTLVGIAAETRAVDLYVRDRTTGSGVLHGTPDPSWTGPRHDGHCAVWLPGARMFVDPTVERFPEVARLGVGPVFGRSLAVLGEPAALARAEEGALPAGAELNMDREHLLLMYNVADERATRVLLGHPRVASRADDLRRAGANLAGLSLEALRVLGSWDEARTGTPYPKVRAYLEALDGSPCLTGDPDVRFLVRGLGGIERRLRLDEVPL
;
A
#
# COMPACT_ATOMS: atom_id res chain seq x y z
N MET A 1 28.40 69.45 -38.99
CA MET A 1 27.42 68.40 -38.60
C MET A 1 27.75 67.10 -39.34
N PRO A 2 28.36 66.11 -38.67
CA PRO A 2 28.67 64.80 -39.24
C PRO A 2 27.69 63.70 -38.78
N LYS A 3 27.57 62.68 -39.65
CA LYS A 3 26.60 61.58 -39.63
C LYS A 3 26.97 60.44 -38.67
N SER A 4 25.93 59.65 -38.38
CA SER A 4 25.79 58.46 -37.52
C SER A 4 26.71 57.27 -37.82
N HIS A 5 27.12 56.56 -36.76
CA HIS A 5 27.34 55.10 -36.79
C HIS A 5 26.76 54.44 -35.54
N GLY A 6 25.53 53.93 -35.66
CA GLY A 6 24.91 53.04 -34.67
C GLY A 6 25.34 51.59 -34.90
N ARG A 7 26.06 51.01 -33.93
CA ARG A 7 26.54 49.63 -33.95
C ARG A 7 25.41 48.68 -33.51
N LYS A 8 24.85 47.89 -34.43
CA LYS A 8 23.90 46.80 -34.12
C LYS A 8 24.63 45.70 -33.36
N GLN A 9 24.30 45.49 -32.08
CA GLN A 9 24.66 44.30 -31.32
C GLN A 9 23.68 43.17 -31.65
N TYR A 10 24.18 42.09 -32.26
CA TYR A 10 23.41 40.88 -32.52
C TYR A 10 23.32 40.06 -31.23
N ARG A 11 22.11 39.89 -30.69
CA ARG A 11 21.81 38.95 -29.59
C ARG A 11 22.05 37.53 -30.07
N SER A 12 22.90 36.76 -29.38
CA SER A 12 22.88 35.30 -29.43
C SER A 12 22.40 34.73 -28.09
N SER A 13 21.10 34.83 -27.82
CA SER A 13 20.44 34.06 -26.78
C SER A 13 20.19 32.64 -27.31
N ARG A 14 21.18 31.75 -27.20
CA ARG A 14 20.92 30.31 -27.25
C ARG A 14 20.70 29.83 -25.81
N PRO A 15 19.53 29.27 -25.48
CA PRO A 15 19.39 28.53 -24.23
C PRO A 15 20.38 27.37 -24.26
N ARG A 16 21.19 27.22 -23.22
CA ARG A 16 21.93 25.97 -22.98
C ARG A 16 20.88 24.87 -22.82
N GLY A 17 20.64 24.13 -23.88
CA GLY A 17 19.83 22.92 -23.85
C GLY A 17 20.44 21.98 -22.82
N ARG A 18 19.73 21.77 -21.71
CA ARG A 18 19.92 20.59 -20.86
C ARG A 18 19.56 19.39 -21.74
N SER A 19 20.54 18.87 -22.46
CA SER A 19 20.54 17.52 -23.02
C SER A 19 20.62 16.55 -21.84
N GLY A 20 19.49 16.39 -21.13
CA GLY A 20 19.32 15.28 -20.21
C GLY A 20 19.26 14.02 -21.03
N ASP A 21 20.28 13.18 -20.92
CA ASP A 21 20.27 11.82 -21.46
C ASP A 21 18.99 11.11 -20.98
N PRO A 22 18.07 10.74 -21.89
CA PRO A 22 16.80 10.09 -21.54
C PRO A 22 17.00 8.78 -20.76
N ARG A 23 18.20 8.19 -20.78
CA ARG A 23 18.55 6.98 -20.03
C ARG A 23 18.92 7.24 -18.58
N LYS A 24 19.24 8.49 -18.21
CA LYS A 24 19.55 8.87 -16.81
C LYS A 24 18.30 9.29 -16.02
N GLN A 25 17.21 9.61 -16.69
CA GLN A 25 15.95 10.01 -16.05
C GLN A 25 15.23 8.86 -15.32
N PRO A 26 15.10 7.63 -15.89
CA PRO A 26 14.35 6.54 -15.25
C PRO A 26 14.97 6.13 -13.90
N ALA A 27 16.30 6.02 -13.85
CA ALA A 27 17.01 5.66 -12.64
C ALA A 27 16.83 6.70 -11.52
N ALA A 28 16.98 7.99 -11.84
CA ALA A 28 16.79 9.06 -10.87
C ALA A 28 15.34 9.13 -10.33
N HIS A 29 14.33 8.89 -11.18
CA HIS A 29 12.93 8.85 -10.77
C HIS A 29 12.60 7.66 -9.87
N LEU A 30 13.16 6.48 -10.15
CA LEU A 30 13.00 5.30 -9.31
C LEU A 30 13.65 5.50 -7.93
N THR A 31 14.85 6.08 -7.87
CA THR A 31 15.52 6.43 -6.61
C THR A 31 14.67 7.41 -5.79
N ALA A 32 14.21 8.51 -6.39
CA ALA A 32 13.41 9.51 -5.69
C ALA A 32 12.05 8.95 -5.20
N ARG A 33 11.43 8.02 -5.95
CA ARG A 33 10.20 7.33 -5.50
C ARG A 33 10.48 6.44 -4.31
N CYS A 34 11.52 5.60 -4.38
CA CYS A 34 11.89 4.72 -3.28
C CYS A 34 12.26 5.51 -2.01
N GLU A 35 12.98 6.62 -2.14
CA GLU A 35 13.32 7.50 -1.01
C GLU A 35 12.08 8.07 -0.31
N ARG A 36 11.06 8.53 -1.06
CA ARG A 36 9.81 9.03 -0.47
C ARG A 36 9.05 7.93 0.26
N ILE A 37 8.96 6.74 -0.33
CA ILE A 37 8.28 5.61 0.30
C ILE A 37 9.04 5.18 1.56
N PHE A 38 10.37 5.12 1.50
CA PHE A 38 11.21 4.80 2.66
C PHE A 38 11.04 5.83 3.78
N ALA A 39 11.04 7.13 3.47
CA ALA A 39 10.79 8.18 4.47
C ALA A 39 9.43 7.99 5.16
N ARG A 40 8.40 7.55 4.43
CA ARG A 40 7.09 7.24 5.01
C ARG A 40 7.14 6.00 5.90
N ILE A 41 7.80 4.93 5.45
CA ILE A 41 8.03 3.72 6.26
C ILE A 41 8.76 4.08 7.55
N SER A 42 9.80 4.91 7.50
CA SER A 42 10.51 5.39 8.68
C SER A 42 9.63 6.22 9.62
N GLY A 43 8.66 6.98 9.10
CA GLY A 43 7.69 7.69 9.95
C GLY A 43 6.70 6.74 10.64
N ILE A 44 6.32 5.65 9.99
CA ILE A 44 5.36 4.66 10.51
C ILE A 44 6.01 3.70 11.52
N ALA A 45 7.25 3.28 11.24
CA ALA A 45 7.92 2.16 11.89
C ALA A 45 9.28 2.55 12.47
N GLY A 46 9.54 3.85 12.62
CA GLY A 46 10.74 4.36 13.25
C GLY A 46 10.63 4.48 14.77
N PRO A 47 11.69 4.94 15.44
CA PRO A 47 11.71 5.07 16.89
C PRO A 47 10.60 6.00 17.40
N GLY A 48 9.83 5.51 18.36
CA GLY A 48 8.73 6.24 19.01
C GLY A 48 7.37 6.10 18.33
N THR A 49 7.30 5.49 17.15
CA THR A 49 6.02 5.24 16.45
C THR A 49 5.73 3.77 16.22
N ALA A 50 6.73 2.88 16.31
CA ALA A 50 6.56 1.46 15.98
C ALA A 50 5.62 0.69 16.92
N ALA A 51 5.44 1.18 18.15
CA ALA A 51 4.48 0.62 19.12
C ALA A 51 3.02 1.09 18.90
N GLU A 52 2.77 2.11 18.06
CA GLU A 52 1.41 2.60 17.87
C GLU A 52 0.51 1.52 17.25
N GLU A 53 -0.76 1.52 17.65
CA GLU A 53 -1.76 0.57 17.16
C GLU A 53 -1.84 0.54 15.63
N GLN A 54 -1.64 1.68 14.97
CA GLN A 54 -1.80 1.81 13.54
C GLN A 54 -0.53 1.47 12.75
N SER A 55 0.60 1.23 13.42
CA SER A 55 1.90 1.12 12.75
C SER A 55 1.99 -0.12 11.88
N VAL A 56 1.64 -1.30 12.40
CA VAL A 56 1.61 -2.54 11.60
C VAL A 56 0.58 -2.45 10.45
N PRO A 57 -0.68 -2.02 10.69
CA PRO A 57 -1.65 -1.75 9.63
C PRO A 57 -1.11 -0.87 8.50
N ARG A 58 -0.38 0.21 8.82
CA ARG A 58 0.13 1.17 7.84
C ARG A 58 1.45 0.74 7.17
N LEU A 59 2.25 -0.06 7.86
CA LEU A 59 3.56 -0.49 7.41
C LEU A 59 3.45 -1.45 6.21
N LEU A 60 2.57 -2.46 6.31
CA LEU A 60 2.38 -3.50 5.29
C LEU A 60 2.15 -2.92 3.86
N PRO A 61 1.15 -2.07 3.60
CA PRO A 61 0.93 -1.51 2.26
C PRO A 61 2.05 -0.57 1.81
N SER A 62 2.75 0.09 2.74
CA SER A 62 3.88 0.96 2.39
C SER A 62 5.12 0.15 1.97
N VAL A 63 5.37 -1.00 2.62
CA VAL A 63 6.42 -1.96 2.19
C VAL A 63 6.04 -2.64 0.88
N LEU A 64 4.75 -2.90 0.65
CA LEU A 64 4.27 -3.43 -0.64
C LEU A 64 4.54 -2.44 -1.77
N GLU A 65 4.23 -1.15 -1.55
CA GLU A 65 4.54 -0.07 -2.50
C GLU A 65 6.05 0.04 -2.76
N LEU A 66 6.88 -0.03 -1.71
CA LEU A 66 8.34 0.01 -1.84
C LEU A 66 8.85 -1.15 -2.70
N THR A 67 8.33 -2.36 -2.45
CA THR A 67 8.71 -3.57 -3.19
C THR A 67 8.37 -3.44 -4.68
N ALA A 68 7.18 -2.94 -5.01
CA ALA A 68 6.78 -2.67 -6.39
C ALA A 68 7.68 -1.59 -7.03
N ALA A 69 7.97 -0.51 -6.31
CA ALA A 69 8.82 0.58 -6.78
C ALA A 69 10.26 0.11 -7.06
N GLN A 70 10.85 -0.73 -6.19
CA GLN A 70 12.19 -1.29 -6.38
C GLN A 70 12.28 -2.20 -7.61
N ARG A 71 11.19 -2.89 -7.96
CA ARG A 71 11.10 -3.74 -9.16
C ARG A 71 10.77 -2.96 -10.44
N GLY A 72 10.45 -1.67 -10.32
CA GLY A 72 9.96 -0.86 -11.44
C GLY A 72 8.60 -1.34 -11.96
N GLU A 73 7.83 -2.08 -11.15
CA GLU A 73 6.53 -2.60 -11.53
C GLU A 73 5.45 -1.52 -11.33
N PRO A 74 4.45 -1.43 -12.24
CA PRO A 74 3.28 -0.60 -11.99
C PRO A 74 2.51 -1.16 -10.79
N PHE A 75 2.05 -0.28 -9.91
CA PHE A 75 1.28 -0.64 -8.73
C PHE A 75 -0.22 -0.46 -9.02
N ASP A 76 -0.71 -1.17 -10.04
CA ASP A 76 -2.01 -0.95 -10.68
C ASP A 76 -2.99 -2.13 -10.62
N ASP A 77 -2.56 -3.32 -10.20
CA ASP A 77 -3.43 -4.49 -9.95
C ASP A 77 -3.99 -4.44 -8.51
N CYS A 78 -5.10 -3.72 -8.33
CA CYS A 78 -5.73 -3.55 -7.02
C CYS A 78 -6.12 -4.88 -6.36
N LEU A 79 -6.55 -5.86 -7.15
CA LEU A 79 -6.98 -7.15 -6.64
C LEU A 79 -5.81 -7.97 -6.12
N ALA A 80 -4.71 -8.06 -6.88
CA ALA A 80 -3.51 -8.75 -6.42
C ALA A 80 -2.90 -8.07 -5.18
N ALA A 81 -2.88 -6.73 -5.14
CA ALA A 81 -2.39 -5.97 -4.00
C ALA A 81 -3.25 -6.21 -2.73
N CYS A 82 -4.58 -6.15 -2.87
CA CYS A 82 -5.51 -6.38 -1.75
C CYS A 82 -5.43 -7.82 -1.23
N GLU A 83 -5.39 -8.84 -2.09
CA GLU A 83 -5.27 -10.22 -1.65
C GLU A 83 -3.90 -10.52 -1.04
N THR A 84 -2.82 -9.94 -1.56
CA THR A 84 -1.48 -10.02 -0.94
C THR A 84 -1.51 -9.43 0.46
N LEU A 85 -2.12 -8.25 0.64
CA LEU A 85 -2.29 -7.63 1.96
C LEU A 85 -3.17 -8.45 2.87
N ARG A 86 -4.30 -8.98 2.38
CA ARG A 86 -5.21 -9.82 3.17
C ARG A 86 -4.48 -11.02 3.74
N HIS A 87 -3.65 -11.68 2.94
CA HIS A 87 -2.81 -12.79 3.39
C HIS A 87 -1.75 -12.33 4.39
N ALA A 88 -1.08 -11.20 4.16
CA ALA A 88 -0.07 -10.65 5.06
C ALA A 88 -0.66 -10.27 6.44
N TYR A 89 -1.79 -9.55 6.45
CA TYR A 89 -2.53 -9.20 7.67
C TYR A 89 -2.95 -10.45 8.44
N THR A 90 -3.58 -11.40 7.75
CA THR A 90 -4.02 -12.66 8.37
C THR A 90 -2.83 -13.42 8.98
N LEU A 91 -1.69 -13.44 8.27
CA LEU A 91 -0.49 -14.09 8.75
C LEU A 91 -0.01 -13.47 10.07
N VAL A 92 -0.04 -12.14 10.20
CA VAL A 92 0.34 -11.43 11.43
C VAL A 92 -0.80 -11.29 12.46
N GLY A 93 -1.93 -11.98 12.25
CA GLY A 93 -3.03 -12.04 13.21
C GLY A 93 -3.99 -10.85 13.18
N ILE A 94 -4.01 -10.09 12.08
CA ILE A 94 -4.94 -9.00 11.84
C ILE A 94 -6.02 -9.50 10.87
N ALA A 95 -7.29 -9.48 11.32
CA ALA A 95 -8.41 -9.80 10.44
C ALA A 95 -8.50 -8.77 9.31
N ALA A 96 -8.65 -9.25 8.07
CA ALA A 96 -8.68 -8.42 6.87
C ALA A 96 -9.66 -8.99 5.84
N GLU A 97 -10.40 -8.10 5.19
CA GLU A 97 -11.38 -8.41 4.16
C GLU A 97 -11.12 -7.57 2.91
N THR A 98 -11.06 -8.19 1.74
CA THR A 98 -11.08 -7.45 0.48
C THR A 98 -12.52 -7.10 0.14
N ARG A 99 -12.78 -5.82 -0.19
CA ARG A 99 -14.12 -5.30 -0.51
C ARG A 99 -14.09 -4.58 -1.85
N ALA A 100 -15.08 -4.86 -2.70
CA ALA A 100 -15.33 -4.08 -3.90
C ALA A 100 -15.79 -2.66 -3.51
N VAL A 101 -15.23 -1.67 -4.19
CA VAL A 101 -15.56 -0.25 -4.01
C VAL A 101 -15.58 0.45 -5.35
N ASP A 102 -16.34 1.53 -5.43
CA ASP A 102 -16.05 2.60 -6.38
C ASP A 102 -15.37 3.77 -5.65
N LEU A 103 -14.74 4.66 -6.42
CA LEU A 103 -14.03 5.82 -5.90
C LEU A 103 -14.36 7.03 -6.74
N TYR A 104 -15.01 8.02 -6.14
CA TYR A 104 -15.12 9.35 -6.70
C TYR A 104 -14.00 10.25 -6.17
N VAL A 105 -13.16 10.75 -7.07
CA VAL A 105 -12.08 11.70 -6.75
C VAL A 105 -12.55 13.10 -7.10
N ARG A 106 -12.65 13.97 -6.10
CA ARG A 106 -13.05 15.37 -6.28
C ARG A 106 -11.89 16.31 -5.99
N ASP A 107 -11.55 17.17 -6.94
CA ASP A 107 -10.66 18.30 -6.70
C ASP A 107 -11.45 19.44 -6.03
N ARG A 108 -11.07 19.77 -4.79
CA ARG A 108 -11.73 20.81 -3.99
C ARG A 108 -11.42 22.23 -4.48
N THR A 109 -10.37 22.41 -5.27
CA THR A 109 -9.98 23.73 -5.81
C THR A 109 -10.73 24.06 -7.08
N THR A 110 -10.89 23.09 -7.99
CA THR A 110 -11.59 23.28 -9.27
C THR A 110 -13.06 22.87 -9.21
N GLY A 111 -13.45 22.07 -8.22
CA GLY A 111 -14.77 21.47 -8.10
C GLY A 111 -14.99 20.28 -9.05
N SER A 112 -14.03 19.97 -9.93
CA SER A 112 -14.10 18.84 -10.85
C SER A 112 -14.01 17.50 -10.12
N GLY A 113 -14.55 16.44 -10.72
CA GLY A 113 -14.37 15.11 -10.18
C GLY A 113 -14.53 14.02 -11.22
N VAL A 114 -13.96 12.86 -10.90
CA VAL A 114 -13.91 11.68 -11.76
C VAL A 114 -14.29 10.47 -10.93
N LEU A 115 -15.22 9.66 -11.45
CA LEU A 115 -15.57 8.37 -10.87
C LEU A 115 -14.67 7.28 -11.44
N HIS A 116 -14.11 6.46 -10.57
CA HIS A 116 -13.30 5.29 -10.89
C HIS A 116 -13.90 4.03 -10.29
N GLY A 117 -13.75 2.92 -11.00
CA GLY A 117 -14.39 1.66 -10.65
C GLY A 117 -15.89 1.68 -10.94
N THR A 118 -16.57 0.65 -10.43
CA THR A 118 -18.01 0.46 -10.63
C THR A 118 -18.57 -0.35 -9.46
N PRO A 119 -19.78 -0.06 -8.98
CA PRO A 119 -20.46 -0.89 -7.99
C PRO A 119 -20.83 -2.27 -8.53
N ASP A 120 -20.85 -2.43 -9.87
CA ASP A 120 -21.13 -3.69 -10.58
C ASP A 120 -19.89 -4.17 -11.32
N PRO A 121 -18.86 -4.68 -10.62
CA PRO A 121 -17.62 -5.09 -11.23
C PRO A 121 -17.83 -6.27 -12.19
N SER A 122 -17.01 -6.31 -13.23
CA SER A 122 -17.07 -7.36 -14.24
C SER A 122 -15.69 -7.77 -14.74
N TRP A 123 -15.61 -8.90 -15.44
CA TRP A 123 -14.38 -9.41 -16.02
C TRP A 123 -14.50 -9.49 -17.54
N THR A 124 -13.45 -9.05 -18.22
CA THR A 124 -13.23 -9.27 -19.66
C THR A 124 -11.88 -9.95 -19.85
N GLY A 125 -11.91 -11.29 -19.90
CA GLY A 125 -10.71 -12.12 -19.91
C GLY A 125 -9.87 -11.90 -18.65
N PRO A 126 -8.58 -11.50 -18.75
CA PRO A 126 -7.74 -11.25 -17.58
C PRO A 126 -8.00 -9.88 -16.93
N ARG A 127 -8.72 -8.97 -17.59
CA ARG A 127 -8.96 -7.62 -17.08
C ARG A 127 -10.27 -7.59 -16.30
N HIS A 128 -10.29 -6.87 -15.19
CA HIS A 128 -11.53 -6.53 -14.49
C HIS A 128 -11.82 -5.04 -14.66
N ASP A 129 -13.10 -4.72 -14.69
CA ASP A 129 -13.62 -3.38 -14.46
C ASP A 129 -14.17 -3.33 -13.04
N GLY A 130 -13.66 -2.41 -12.23
CA GLY A 130 -13.90 -2.35 -10.79
C GLY A 130 -12.67 -1.92 -10.01
N HIS A 131 -12.87 -1.68 -8.72
CA HIS A 131 -11.81 -1.39 -7.78
C HIS A 131 -12.07 -2.13 -6.47
N CYS A 132 -11.01 -2.39 -5.70
CA CYS A 132 -11.14 -3.01 -4.40
C CYS A 132 -10.11 -2.44 -3.43
N ALA A 133 -10.46 -2.53 -2.15
CA ALA A 133 -9.64 -2.12 -1.03
C ALA A 133 -9.78 -3.13 0.10
N VAL A 134 -8.96 -2.98 1.15
CA VAL A 134 -8.96 -3.84 2.33
C VAL A 134 -9.65 -3.15 3.50
N TRP A 135 -10.57 -3.84 4.14
CA TRP A 135 -11.15 -3.47 5.43
C TRP A 135 -10.50 -4.30 6.55
N LEU A 136 -10.13 -3.63 7.64
CA LEU A 136 -9.58 -4.23 8.85
C LEU A 136 -10.61 -4.08 9.98
N PRO A 137 -11.49 -5.06 10.23
CA PRO A 137 -12.59 -4.94 11.19
C PRO A 137 -12.14 -4.52 12.59
N GLY A 138 -11.11 -5.19 13.12
CA GLY A 138 -10.61 -4.94 14.48
C GLY A 138 -10.00 -3.56 14.65
N ALA A 139 -9.41 -2.98 13.60
CA ALA A 139 -8.82 -1.64 13.62
C ALA A 139 -9.78 -0.55 13.11
N ARG A 140 -10.99 -0.95 12.68
CA ARG A 140 -11.96 -0.15 11.91
C ARG A 140 -11.28 0.71 10.84
N MET A 141 -10.39 0.08 10.09
CA MET A 141 -9.50 0.77 9.16
C MET A 141 -9.71 0.29 7.74
N PHE A 142 -9.93 1.24 6.84
CA PHE A 142 -9.91 1.07 5.40
C PHE A 142 -8.51 1.32 4.86
N VAL A 143 -8.08 0.48 3.92
CA VAL A 143 -6.76 0.53 3.29
C VAL A 143 -6.91 0.36 1.79
N ASP A 144 -6.54 1.38 1.02
CA ASP A 144 -6.38 1.25 -0.44
C ASP A 144 -4.90 1.37 -0.81
N PRO A 145 -4.23 0.25 -1.12
CA PRO A 145 -2.82 0.28 -1.53
C PRO A 145 -2.62 0.92 -2.91
N THR A 146 -3.60 0.81 -3.80
CA THR A 146 -3.43 1.06 -5.23
C THR A 146 -4.12 2.33 -5.71
N VAL A 147 -4.57 3.19 -4.81
CA VAL A 147 -5.22 4.47 -5.14
C VAL A 147 -4.40 5.35 -6.10
N GLU A 148 -3.07 5.26 -6.06
CA GLU A 148 -2.18 6.00 -6.97
C GLU A 148 -2.14 5.43 -8.39
N ARG A 149 -2.93 4.40 -8.71
CA ARG A 149 -3.21 4.03 -10.10
C ARG A 149 -3.99 5.11 -10.84
N PHE A 150 -4.71 5.97 -10.11
CA PHE A 150 -5.49 7.07 -10.66
C PHE A 150 -4.61 8.32 -10.81
N PRO A 151 -4.43 8.88 -12.04
CA PRO A 151 -3.41 9.90 -12.31
C PRO A 151 -3.49 11.17 -11.46
N GLU A 152 -4.69 11.60 -11.08
CA GLU A 152 -4.91 12.72 -10.20
C GLU A 152 -4.41 12.47 -8.77
N VAL A 153 -4.56 11.25 -8.26
CA VAL A 153 -4.06 10.89 -6.93
C VAL A 153 -2.56 10.64 -6.98
N ALA A 154 -2.08 9.98 -8.04
CA ALA A 154 -0.65 9.70 -8.27
C ALA A 154 0.22 10.97 -8.25
N ARG A 155 -0.34 12.09 -8.75
CA ARG A 155 0.35 13.39 -8.76
C ARG A 155 0.69 13.93 -7.37
N LEU A 156 -0.05 13.51 -6.33
CA LEU A 156 0.25 13.89 -4.94
C LEU A 156 1.44 13.12 -4.38
N GLY A 157 1.63 11.86 -4.78
CA GLY A 157 2.77 11.03 -4.33
C GLY A 157 2.78 10.70 -2.83
N VAL A 158 1.61 10.74 -2.18
CA VAL A 158 1.41 10.48 -0.75
C VAL A 158 1.31 8.97 -0.43
N GLY A 159 1.10 8.13 -1.44
CA GLY A 159 1.04 6.66 -1.36
C GLY A 159 -0.33 6.06 -1.01
N PRO A 160 -0.37 4.91 -0.32
CA PRO A 160 -1.61 4.25 0.08
C PRO A 160 -2.55 5.14 0.91
N VAL A 161 -3.84 4.89 0.80
CA VAL A 161 -4.86 5.53 1.64
C VAL A 161 -5.11 4.68 2.87
N PHE A 162 -5.22 5.36 4.01
CA PHE A 162 -5.65 4.80 5.29
C PHE A 162 -6.80 5.64 5.81
N GLY A 163 -7.89 5.00 6.19
CA GLY A 163 -9.09 5.68 6.61
C GLY A 163 -9.75 5.03 7.80
N ARG A 164 -10.19 5.83 8.77
CA ARG A 164 -11.13 5.41 9.84
C ARG A 164 -12.50 6.11 9.70
N SER A 165 -12.63 7.03 8.75
CA SER A 165 -13.83 7.86 8.57
C SER A 165 -14.92 7.07 7.85
N LEU A 166 -16.00 6.81 8.58
CA LEU A 166 -17.23 6.21 8.09
C LEU A 166 -18.32 7.27 8.11
N ALA A 167 -18.75 7.73 6.94
CA ALA A 167 -20.05 8.35 6.79
C ALA A 167 -21.02 7.23 6.43
N VAL A 168 -21.65 6.62 7.43
CA VAL A 168 -22.73 5.67 7.19
C VAL A 168 -23.96 6.49 6.81
N LEU A 169 -24.17 6.72 5.51
CA LEU A 169 -25.44 7.23 5.01
C LEU A 169 -26.47 6.10 5.09
N GLY A 170 -27.24 6.05 6.18
CA GLY A 170 -28.31 5.07 6.30
C GLY A 170 -28.76 4.76 7.72
N GLU A 171 -29.80 3.91 7.77
CA GLU A 171 -30.52 3.38 8.93
C GLU A 171 -29.63 3.15 10.19
N PRO A 172 -30.13 3.43 11.41
CA PRO A 172 -29.40 3.25 12.68
C PRO A 172 -28.72 1.88 12.84
N ALA A 173 -29.29 0.82 12.25
CA ALA A 173 -28.73 -0.52 12.24
C ALA A 173 -27.38 -0.63 11.51
N ALA A 174 -27.16 0.17 10.46
CA ALA A 174 -25.88 0.18 9.73
C ALA A 174 -24.77 0.83 10.56
N LEU A 175 -25.11 1.85 11.37
CA LEU A 175 -24.18 2.49 12.29
C LEU A 175 -23.78 1.53 13.43
N ALA A 176 -24.74 0.84 14.04
CA ALA A 176 -24.45 -0.17 15.08
C ALA A 176 -23.53 -1.29 14.56
N ARG A 177 -23.78 -1.79 13.34
CA ARG A 177 -22.92 -2.80 12.71
C ARG A 177 -21.51 -2.27 12.42
N ALA A 178 -21.38 -0.98 12.06
CA ALA A 178 -20.08 -0.34 11.89
C ALA A 178 -19.30 -0.21 13.21
N GLU A 179 -20.00 0.05 14.33
CA GLU A 179 -19.42 -0.01 15.67
C GLU A 179 -18.99 -1.44 16.04
N GLU A 180 -19.67 -2.47 15.55
CA GLU A 180 -19.24 -3.87 15.72
C GLU A 180 -18.09 -4.27 14.77
N GLY A 181 -17.58 -3.34 13.95
CA GLY A 181 -16.46 -3.56 13.03
C GLY A 181 -16.87 -4.09 11.66
N ALA A 182 -18.17 -4.17 11.34
CA ALA A 182 -18.63 -4.51 9.99
C ALA A 182 -18.53 -3.31 9.05
N LEU A 183 -18.29 -3.56 7.76
CA LEU A 183 -18.36 -2.53 6.72
C LEU A 183 -19.60 -2.77 5.85
N PRO A 184 -20.73 -2.08 6.10
CA PRO A 184 -21.97 -2.35 5.39
C PRO A 184 -21.89 -1.90 3.93
N ALA A 185 -22.64 -2.59 3.05
CA ALA A 185 -22.83 -2.13 1.68
C ALA A 185 -23.49 -0.74 1.67
N GLY A 186 -23.07 0.12 0.74
CA GLY A 186 -23.49 1.51 0.65
C GLY A 186 -22.82 2.45 1.66
N ALA A 187 -21.91 1.96 2.51
CA ALA A 187 -21.13 2.86 3.37
C ALA A 187 -20.27 3.79 2.52
N GLU A 188 -20.25 5.08 2.89
CA GLU A 188 -19.37 6.07 2.27
C GLU A 188 -18.15 6.30 3.16
N LEU A 189 -16.97 6.29 2.55
CA LEU A 189 -15.71 6.57 3.22
C LEU A 189 -15.07 7.79 2.57
N ASN A 190 -15.00 8.88 3.32
CA ASN A 190 -14.46 10.14 2.84
C ASN A 190 -13.07 10.38 3.42
N MET A 191 -12.09 10.55 2.52
CA MET A 191 -10.68 10.75 2.87
C MET A 191 -10.17 12.04 2.26
N ASP A 192 -9.75 12.98 3.11
CA ASP A 192 -9.06 14.18 2.68
C ASP A 192 -7.62 13.86 2.29
N ARG A 193 -7.18 14.37 1.14
CA ARG A 193 -5.83 14.18 0.62
C ARG A 193 -5.36 15.44 -0.09
N GLU A 194 -4.74 16.33 0.68
CA GLU A 194 -4.41 17.69 0.24
C GLU A 194 -5.64 18.43 -0.33
N HIS A 195 -5.62 18.74 -1.63
CA HIS A 195 -6.72 19.41 -2.33
C HIS A 195 -7.74 18.42 -2.91
N LEU A 196 -7.53 17.12 -2.78
CA LEU A 196 -8.46 16.09 -3.23
C LEU A 196 -9.32 15.58 -2.07
N LEU A 197 -10.60 15.33 -2.35
CA LEU A 197 -11.48 14.52 -1.53
C LEU A 197 -11.70 13.19 -2.25
N LEU A 198 -11.36 12.09 -1.59
CA LEU A 198 -11.61 10.73 -2.06
C LEU A 198 -12.87 10.22 -1.38
N MET A 199 -13.90 9.90 -2.17
CA MET A 199 -15.18 9.40 -1.67
C MET A 199 -15.33 7.96 -2.17
N TYR A 200 -15.15 6.98 -1.29
CA TYR A 200 -15.35 5.58 -1.63
C TYR A 200 -16.77 5.16 -1.27
N ASN A 201 -17.43 4.42 -2.17
CA ASN A 201 -18.67 3.73 -1.83
C ASN A 201 -18.41 2.23 -1.77
N VAL A 202 -18.81 1.61 -0.66
CA VAL A 202 -18.67 0.17 -0.47
C VAL A 202 -19.75 -0.54 -1.27
N ALA A 203 -19.34 -1.35 -2.25
CA ALA A 203 -20.27 -2.12 -3.06
C ALA A 203 -20.91 -3.28 -2.27
N ASP A 204 -21.97 -3.85 -2.84
CA ASP A 204 -22.62 -5.04 -2.28
C ASP A 204 -21.68 -6.25 -2.19
N GLU A 205 -21.95 -7.17 -1.27
CA GLU A 205 -21.16 -8.40 -1.13
C GLU A 205 -21.15 -9.25 -2.42
N ARG A 206 -22.20 -9.18 -3.24
CA ARG A 206 -22.23 -9.78 -4.57
C ARG A 206 -21.12 -9.23 -5.48
N ALA A 207 -20.87 -7.92 -5.47
CA ALA A 207 -19.81 -7.30 -6.27
C ALA A 207 -18.43 -7.82 -5.87
N THR A 208 -18.19 -7.90 -4.55
CA THR A 208 -16.96 -8.49 -4.01
C THR A 208 -16.80 -9.95 -4.45
N ARG A 209 -17.88 -10.75 -4.40
CA ARG A 209 -17.87 -12.14 -4.88
C ARG A 209 -17.58 -12.27 -6.38
N VAL A 210 -18.02 -11.32 -7.21
CA VAL A 210 -17.69 -11.32 -8.65
C VAL A 210 -16.19 -11.07 -8.87
N LEU A 211 -15.59 -10.13 -8.14
CA LEU A 211 -14.15 -9.89 -8.21
C LEU A 211 -13.34 -11.11 -7.74
N LEU A 212 -13.63 -11.59 -6.53
CA LEU A 212 -12.86 -12.67 -5.90
C LEU A 212 -13.13 -14.05 -6.52
N GLY A 213 -14.33 -14.29 -7.03
CA GLY A 213 -14.78 -15.58 -7.57
C GLY A 213 -14.25 -15.89 -8.97
N HIS A 214 -13.54 -14.97 -9.62
CA HIS A 214 -13.02 -15.19 -10.96
C HIS A 214 -11.91 -16.26 -10.97
N PRO A 215 -11.88 -17.21 -11.92
CA PRO A 215 -10.90 -18.29 -11.96
C PRO A 215 -9.44 -17.84 -11.91
N ARG A 216 -9.14 -16.63 -12.41
CA ARG A 216 -7.79 -16.04 -12.35
C ARG A 216 -7.31 -15.84 -10.91
N VAL A 217 -8.20 -15.45 -10.00
CA VAL A 217 -7.86 -15.27 -8.58
C VAL A 217 -7.51 -16.62 -7.96
N ALA A 218 -8.36 -17.61 -8.19
CA ALA A 218 -8.13 -18.99 -7.71
C ALA A 218 -6.81 -19.56 -8.25
N SER A 219 -6.52 -19.37 -9.54
CA SER A 219 -5.27 -19.86 -10.14
C SER A 219 -3.99 -19.24 -9.57
N ARG A 220 -4.11 -18.08 -8.91
CA ARG A 220 -2.99 -17.35 -8.28
C ARG A 220 -3.01 -17.43 -6.76
N ALA A 221 -3.90 -18.21 -6.15
CA ALA A 221 -4.10 -18.21 -4.69
C ALA A 221 -2.80 -18.53 -3.93
N ASP A 222 -2.03 -19.49 -4.41
CA ASP A 222 -0.75 -19.88 -3.81
C ASP A 222 0.31 -18.80 -3.93
N ASP A 223 0.39 -18.15 -5.09
CA ASP A 223 1.31 -17.04 -5.34
C ASP A 223 0.96 -15.81 -4.48
N LEU A 224 -0.32 -15.49 -4.33
CA LEU A 224 -0.80 -14.37 -3.50
C LEU A 224 -0.56 -14.63 -2.02
N ARG A 225 -0.77 -15.87 -1.55
CA ARG A 225 -0.45 -16.29 -0.19
C ARG A 225 1.05 -16.21 0.09
N ARG A 226 1.87 -16.70 -0.85
CA ARG A 226 3.34 -16.61 -0.79
C ARG A 226 3.82 -15.16 -0.81
N ALA A 227 3.24 -14.31 -1.67
CA ALA A 227 3.52 -12.88 -1.69
C ALA A 227 3.14 -12.20 -0.37
N GLY A 228 2.02 -12.58 0.25
CA GLY A 228 1.61 -12.09 1.57
C GLY A 228 2.61 -12.47 2.67
N ALA A 229 3.13 -13.70 2.66
CA ALA A 229 4.18 -14.13 3.58
C ALA A 229 5.48 -13.34 3.40
N ASN A 230 5.90 -13.13 2.14
CA ASN A 230 7.06 -12.30 1.82
C ASN A 230 6.88 -10.85 2.29
N LEU A 231 5.70 -10.28 2.04
CA LEU A 231 5.37 -8.92 2.45
C LEU A 231 5.44 -8.77 3.97
N ALA A 232 4.79 -9.67 4.72
CA ALA A 232 4.83 -9.65 6.18
C ALA A 232 6.27 -9.81 6.70
N GLY A 233 7.06 -10.72 6.13
CA GLY A 233 8.48 -10.88 6.48
C GLY A 233 9.30 -9.61 6.27
N LEU A 234 9.14 -8.95 5.10
CA LEU A 234 9.81 -7.69 4.81
C LEU A 234 9.37 -6.56 5.75
N SER A 235 8.11 -6.52 6.15
CA SER A 235 7.62 -5.53 7.12
C SER A 235 8.24 -5.73 8.50
N LEU A 236 8.43 -6.98 8.96
CA LEU A 236 9.15 -7.23 10.21
C LEU A 236 10.64 -6.86 10.09
N GLU A 237 11.27 -7.17 8.96
CA GLU A 237 12.66 -6.77 8.70
C GLU A 237 12.82 -5.24 8.65
N ALA A 238 11.82 -4.50 8.13
CA ALA A 238 11.84 -3.04 8.15
C ALA A 238 11.93 -2.49 9.58
N LEU A 239 11.23 -3.08 10.56
CA LEU A 239 11.35 -2.70 11.98
C LEU A 239 12.78 -2.91 12.50
N ARG A 240 13.46 -3.98 12.05
CA ARG A 240 14.86 -4.24 12.41
C ARG A 240 15.80 -3.20 11.82
N VAL A 241 15.69 -2.94 10.53
CA VAL A 241 16.53 -1.99 9.80
C VAL A 241 16.39 -0.57 10.36
N LEU A 242 15.18 -0.19 10.82
CA LEU A 242 14.91 1.11 11.42
C LEU A 242 15.29 1.21 12.90
N GLY A 243 15.74 0.13 13.53
CA GLY A 243 16.10 0.10 14.95
C GLY A 243 14.91 0.08 15.91
N SER A 244 13.72 -0.29 15.43
CA SER A 244 12.46 -0.29 16.18
C SER A 244 11.98 -1.70 16.56
N TRP A 245 12.83 -2.71 16.42
CA TRP A 245 12.50 -4.11 16.71
C TRP A 245 12.00 -4.31 18.15
N ASP A 246 12.77 -3.87 19.15
CA ASP A 246 12.42 -4.05 20.56
C ASP A 246 11.21 -3.22 20.99
N GLU A 247 11.08 -2.01 20.46
CA GLU A 247 9.92 -1.16 20.67
C GLU A 247 8.65 -1.84 20.16
N ALA A 248 8.66 -2.33 18.91
CA ALA A 248 7.53 -3.04 18.34
C ALA A 248 7.23 -4.34 19.09
N ARG A 249 8.26 -5.11 19.45
CA ARG A 249 8.13 -6.39 20.17
C ARG A 249 7.47 -6.23 21.53
N THR A 250 7.72 -5.13 22.23
CA THR A 250 7.16 -4.87 23.56
C THR A 250 5.83 -4.09 23.51
N GLY A 251 5.68 -3.15 22.58
CA GLY A 251 4.56 -2.20 22.57
C GLY A 251 3.42 -2.49 21.59
N THR A 252 3.64 -3.31 20.55
CA THR A 252 2.57 -3.53 19.55
C THR A 252 1.37 -4.25 20.18
N PRO A 253 0.12 -3.87 19.84
CA PRO A 253 -1.07 -4.53 20.38
C PRO A 253 -1.31 -5.92 19.77
N TYR A 254 -0.64 -6.28 18.68
CA TYR A 254 -0.86 -7.51 17.92
C TYR A 254 -0.05 -8.70 18.46
N PRO A 255 -0.65 -9.68 19.16
CA PRO A 255 0.11 -10.73 19.86
C PRO A 255 0.93 -11.61 18.92
N LYS A 256 0.41 -11.90 17.73
CA LYS A 256 1.10 -12.72 16.74
C LYS A 256 2.30 -12.00 16.11
N VAL A 257 2.25 -10.65 15.99
CA VAL A 257 3.43 -9.85 15.63
C VAL A 257 4.50 -9.99 16.70
N ARG A 258 4.15 -9.85 17.99
CA ARG A 258 5.10 -10.04 19.11
C ARG A 258 5.74 -11.41 19.07
N ALA A 259 4.93 -12.46 18.91
CA ALA A 259 5.42 -13.84 18.83
C ALA A 259 6.41 -14.04 17.66
N TYR A 260 6.15 -13.45 16.48
CA TYR A 260 7.13 -13.48 15.38
C TYR A 260 8.39 -12.69 15.69
N LEU A 261 8.29 -11.50 16.28
CA LEU A 261 9.46 -10.70 16.66
C LEU A 261 10.32 -11.40 17.73
N GLU A 262 9.71 -12.17 18.62
CA GLU A 262 10.41 -13.02 19.59
C GLU A 262 11.06 -14.23 18.91
N ALA A 263 10.30 -14.98 18.10
CA ALA A 263 10.80 -16.17 17.42
C ALA A 263 11.92 -15.89 16.41
N LEU A 264 11.94 -14.69 15.84
CA LEU A 264 12.94 -14.23 14.87
C LEU A 264 14.06 -13.41 15.51
N ASP A 265 14.11 -13.28 16.84
CA ASP A 265 15.14 -12.50 17.50
C ASP A 265 16.54 -13.03 17.15
N GLY A 266 17.45 -12.11 16.82
CA GLY A 266 18.79 -12.42 16.31
C GLY A 266 18.86 -13.24 15.00
N SER A 267 17.74 -13.60 14.37
CA SER A 267 17.69 -14.42 13.15
C SER A 267 17.88 -13.56 11.90
N PRO A 268 18.96 -13.77 11.10
CA PRO A 268 19.19 -13.02 9.86
C PRO A 268 18.04 -13.17 8.86
N CYS A 269 17.64 -12.06 8.24
CA CYS A 269 16.76 -12.06 7.08
C CYS A 269 17.58 -12.29 5.80
N LEU A 270 17.12 -13.20 4.96
CA LEU A 270 17.73 -13.58 3.70
C LEU A 270 16.85 -13.02 2.57
N THR A 271 17.34 -11.96 1.94
CA THR A 271 16.72 -11.30 0.78
C THR A 271 17.61 -11.55 -0.44
N GLY A 272 17.05 -12.08 -1.53
CA GLY A 272 17.84 -12.44 -2.74
C GLY A 272 17.33 -13.68 -3.46
N ASP A 273 16.56 -14.51 -2.77
CA ASP A 273 15.75 -15.59 -3.35
C ASP A 273 14.35 -15.06 -3.70
N PRO A 274 13.53 -15.80 -4.48
CA PRO A 274 12.15 -15.38 -4.77
C PRO A 274 11.26 -15.38 -3.52
N ASP A 275 11.76 -15.87 -2.38
CA ASP A 275 11.14 -15.81 -1.06
C ASP A 275 11.99 -15.00 -0.07
N VAL A 276 11.30 -14.34 0.84
CA VAL A 276 11.88 -13.72 2.01
C VAL A 276 11.93 -14.79 3.09
N ARG A 277 13.15 -15.14 3.53
CA ARG A 277 13.37 -16.21 4.50
C ARG A 277 14.16 -15.70 5.69
N PHE A 278 14.00 -16.39 6.81
CA PHE A 278 14.78 -16.17 8.03
C PHE A 278 15.60 -17.40 8.34
N LEU A 279 16.83 -17.20 8.81
CA LEU A 279 17.67 -18.28 9.32
C LEU A 279 17.33 -18.52 10.79
N VAL A 280 16.37 -19.42 11.02
CA VAL A 280 15.81 -19.72 12.35
C VAL A 280 16.56 -20.90 12.96
N ARG A 281 17.02 -20.74 14.21
CA ARG A 281 17.65 -21.81 14.99
C ARG A 281 16.59 -22.66 15.68
N GLY A 282 16.51 -23.93 15.30
CA GLY A 282 15.65 -24.91 15.96
C GLY A 282 16.24 -25.49 17.24
N LEU A 283 15.43 -26.27 17.96
CA LEU A 283 15.88 -27.09 19.08
C LEU A 283 17.00 -28.05 18.61
N GLY A 284 18.14 -28.04 19.29
CA GLY A 284 19.33 -28.81 18.91
C GLY A 284 20.35 -28.03 18.05
N GLY A 285 20.15 -26.73 17.83
CA GLY A 285 21.13 -25.87 17.13
C GLY A 285 21.12 -25.98 15.61
N ILE A 286 20.17 -26.72 15.04
CA ILE A 286 20.01 -26.85 13.59
C ILE A 286 19.39 -25.57 13.04
N GLU A 287 20.10 -24.90 12.14
CA GLU A 287 19.60 -23.73 11.42
C GLU A 287 18.73 -24.14 10.23
N ARG A 288 17.56 -23.51 10.08
CA ARG A 288 16.63 -23.73 8.97
C ARG A 288 16.30 -22.41 8.29
N ARG A 289 16.17 -22.43 6.97
CA ARG A 289 15.72 -21.28 6.16
C ARG A 289 14.21 -21.37 5.99
N LEU A 290 13.48 -20.58 6.78
CA LEU A 290 12.02 -20.63 6.84
C LEU A 290 11.42 -19.33 6.31
N ARG A 291 10.35 -19.41 5.53
CA ARG A 291 9.46 -18.28 5.26
C ARG A 291 8.66 -17.95 6.53
N LEU A 292 8.10 -16.74 6.62
CA LEU A 292 7.38 -16.34 7.84
C LEU A 292 6.18 -17.26 8.16
N ASP A 293 5.50 -17.80 7.14
CA ASP A 293 4.41 -18.78 7.28
C ASP A 293 4.87 -20.19 7.68
N GLU A 294 6.19 -20.42 7.70
CA GLU A 294 6.82 -21.70 8.08
C GLU A 294 7.49 -21.62 9.47
N VAL A 295 7.57 -20.42 10.07
CA VAL A 295 8.13 -20.23 11.42
C VAL A 295 7.13 -20.76 12.45
N PRO A 296 7.53 -21.71 13.33
CA PRO A 296 6.68 -22.18 14.41
C PRO A 296 6.54 -21.10 15.48
N LEU A 297 5.30 -20.83 15.91
CA LEU A 297 4.94 -19.90 16.99
C LEU A 297 4.30 -20.66 18.16
#